data_AF-A0A7C2JDU4-F1
#
_entry.id   AF-A0A7C2JDU4-F1
#
_cell.length_a   1.000
_cell.length_b   1.000
_cell.length_c   1.000
_cell.angle_alpha   90.00
_cell.angle_beta   90.00
_cell.angle_gamma   90.00
#
_symmetry.space_group_name_H-M   'P 1'
#
loop_
_entity.id
_entity.type
_entity.pdbx_description
1 polymer ?
#
loop_
_entity_poly.entity_id
_entity_poly.type
_entity_poly.pdbx_seq_one_letter_code
_entity_poly.pdbx_strand_id
1 'polypeptide(L)' 'MSVFEDYPQTQAVFEAYEGQAGECICCNALFQTIEEVAAKYGLDLERFLKDINQAVNGEWRLNRSTTSEDTHDC' A
#
# COMPACT_ATOMS: atom_id res chain seq x y z
N MET A 1 3.94 -9.64 -18.50
CA MET A 1 4.43 -9.94 -17.15
C MET A 1 3.95 -8.84 -16.25
N SER A 2 3.06 -9.16 -15.32
CA SER A 2 2.42 -8.21 -14.40
C SER A 2 2.99 -8.39 -13.00
N VAL A 3 3.14 -7.31 -12.24
CA VAL A 3 3.70 -7.30 -10.87
C VAL A 3 3.01 -8.30 -9.91
N PHE A 4 1.76 -8.67 -10.18
CA PHE A 4 1.00 -9.65 -9.40
C PHE A 4 1.49 -11.09 -9.57
N GLU A 5 2.11 -11.43 -10.70
CA GLU A 5 2.68 -12.77 -10.95
C GLU A 5 3.97 -12.97 -10.14
N ASP A 6 4.77 -11.90 -10.00
CA ASP A 6 6.08 -11.96 -9.35
C ASP A 6 6.00 -11.64 -7.83
N TYR A 7 5.00 -10.88 -7.38
CA TYR A 7 4.93 -10.39 -5.99
C TYR A 7 3.51 -10.48 -5.39
N PRO A 8 2.97 -11.69 -5.14
CA PRO A 8 1.68 -11.88 -4.49
C PRO A 8 1.61 -11.27 -3.08
N GLN A 9 2.77 -11.01 -2.46
CA GLN A 9 2.91 -10.36 -1.17
C GLN A 9 2.39 -8.91 -1.18
N THR A 10 2.55 -8.22 -2.31
CA THR A 10 2.09 -6.83 -2.46
C THR A 10 0.58 -6.73 -2.56
N GLN A 11 -0.11 -7.77 -3.06
CA GLN A 11 -1.57 -7.82 -3.16
C GLN A 11 -2.25 -7.54 -1.82
N ALA A 12 -1.70 -8.08 -0.73
CA ALA A 12 -2.24 -7.86 0.61
C ALA A 12 -2.16 -6.37 1.06
N VAL A 13 -1.13 -5.64 0.60
CA VAL A 13 -1.03 -4.19 0.79
C VAL A 13 -2.18 -3.52 0.06
N PHE A 14 -2.34 -3.78 -1.24
CA PHE A 14 -3.40 -3.17 -2.04
C PHE A 14 -4.79 -3.46 -1.45
N GLU A 15 -5.11 -4.71 -1.09
CA GLU A 15 -6.37 -5.09 -0.42
C GLU A 15 -6.65 -4.30 0.87
N ALA A 16 -5.61 -3.97 1.65
CA ALA A 16 -5.76 -3.17 2.85
C ALA A 16 -6.15 -1.72 2.55
N TYR A 17 -5.70 -1.20 1.41
CA TYR A 17 -6.03 0.14 0.93
C TYR A 17 -7.32 0.17 0.08
N GLU A 18 -7.80 -0.97 -0.44
CA GLU A 18 -9.09 -1.06 -1.15
C GLU A 18 -10.27 -0.60 -0.28
N GLY A 19 -10.23 -0.92 1.02
CA GLY A 19 -11.24 -0.43 1.96
C GLY A 19 -11.29 1.09 2.09
N GLN A 20 -10.16 1.78 1.86
CA GLN A 20 -10.06 3.24 1.88
C GLN A 20 -10.38 3.86 0.50
N ALA A 21 -9.99 3.19 -0.59
CA ALA A 21 -10.29 3.61 -1.95
C ALA A 21 -11.76 3.40 -2.36
N GLY A 22 -12.46 2.48 -1.70
CA GLY A 22 -13.86 2.14 -2.02
C GLY A 22 -14.03 1.34 -3.31
N GLU A 23 -12.94 1.03 -4.00
CA GLU A 23 -12.88 0.21 -5.20
C GLU A 23 -11.57 -0.58 -5.27
N CYS A 24 -11.54 -1.61 -6.13
CA CYS A 24 -10.36 -2.43 -6.32
C CYS A 24 -9.26 -1.61 -7.01
N ILE A 25 -8.25 -1.19 -6.23
CA ILE A 25 -7.08 -0.46 -6.73
C ILE A 25 -6.36 -1.32 -7.77
N CYS A 26 -6.23 -2.63 -7.54
CA CYS A 26 -5.57 -3.54 -8.49
C CYS A 26 -6.23 -3.55 -9.87
N CYS A 27 -7.56 -3.60 -9.94
CA CYS A 27 -8.28 -3.62 -11.21
C CYS A 27 -8.21 -2.27 -11.96
N ASN A 28 -8.22 -1.16 -11.22
CA ASN A 28 -8.25 0.18 -11.81
C ASN A 28 -6.87 0.80 -12.06
N ALA A 29 -5.82 0.25 -11.45
CA ALA A 29 -4.47 0.79 -11.50
C ALA A 29 -3.42 -0.17 -12.05
N LEU A 30 -3.84 -1.23 -12.73
CA LEU A 30 -2.96 -2.29 -13.25
C LEU A 30 -1.85 -1.76 -14.20
N PHE A 31 -2.02 -0.55 -14.74
CA PHE A 31 -1.06 0.16 -15.61
C PHE A 31 -0.68 1.56 -15.10
N GLN A 32 -1.16 1.96 -13.93
CA GLN A 32 -0.87 3.28 -13.35
C GLN A 32 0.33 3.18 -12.41
N THR A 33 1.09 4.27 -12.28
CA THR A 33 2.19 4.32 -11.30
C THR A 33 1.63 4.42 -9.89
N ILE A 34 2.43 4.02 -8.89
CA ILE A 34 2.06 4.13 -7.47
C ILE A 34 1.71 5.58 -7.09
N GLU A 35 2.40 6.55 -7.70
CA GLU A 35 2.13 7.98 -7.52
C GLU A 35 0.76 8.40 -8.06
N GLU A 36 0.41 7.95 -9.27
CA GLU A 36 -0.89 8.22 -9.88
C GLU A 36 -2.04 7.63 -9.05
N VAL A 37 -1.84 6.42 -8.51
CA VAL A 37 -2.80 5.77 -7.60
C VAL A 37 -2.97 6.56 -6.33
N ALA A 38 -1.86 6.94 -5.68
CA ALA A 38 -1.92 7.71 -4.44
C ALA A 38 -2.63 9.05 -4.64
N ALA A 39 -2.32 9.76 -5.73
CA ALA A 39 -2.99 11.00 -6.09
C ALA A 39 -4.48 10.80 -6.39
N LYS A 40 -4.84 9.75 -7.15
CA LYS A 40 -6.23 9.45 -7.54
C LYS A 40 -7.13 9.12 -6.35
N TYR A 41 -6.61 8.36 -5.39
CA TYR A 41 -7.38 7.91 -4.21
C TYR A 41 -7.13 8.77 -2.97
N GLY A 42 -6.33 9.83 -3.07
CA GLY A 42 -5.97 10.68 -1.92
C GLY A 42 -5.21 9.93 -0.84
N LEU A 43 -4.40 8.93 -1.22
CA LEU A 43 -3.55 8.19 -0.30
C LEU A 43 -2.25 8.96 -0.07
N ASP A 44 -1.68 8.77 1.12
CA ASP A 44 -0.34 9.25 1.43
C ASP A 44 0.68 8.40 0.65
N LEU A 45 1.33 9.02 -0.33
CA LEU A 45 2.30 8.36 -1.21
C LEU A 45 3.50 7.78 -0.44
N GLU A 46 4.04 8.52 0.53
CA GLU A 46 5.21 8.08 1.29
C GLU A 46 4.85 6.85 2.13
N ARG A 47 3.70 6.88 2.78
CA ARG A 47 3.20 5.75 3.56
C ARG A 47 2.90 4.54 2.67
N PHE A 48 2.28 4.76 1.52
CA PHE A 48 1.94 3.68 0.60
C PHE A 48 3.18 3.00 0.01
N LEU A 49 4.20 3.79 -0.39
CA LEU A 49 5.48 3.25 -0.85
C LEU A 49 6.22 2.49 0.25
N LYS A 50 6.17 2.98 1.49
CA LYS A 50 6.78 2.29 2.63
C LYS A 50 6.14 0.93 2.87
N ASP A 51 4.81 0.85 2.84
CA ASP A 51 4.08 -0.40 3.04
C ASP A 51 4.34 -1.40 1.91
N ILE A 52 4.39 -0.94 0.65
CA ILE A 52 4.76 -1.77 -0.50
C ILE A 52 6.18 -2.32 -0.35
N ASN A 53 7.16 -1.46 -0.02
CA ASN A 53 8.53 -1.90 0.21
C ASN A 53 8.63 -2.91 1.36
N GLN A 54 7.90 -2.70 2.45
CA GLN A 54 7.87 -3.67 3.55
C GLN A 54 7.25 -5.00 3.12
N ALA A 55 6.25 -5.00 2.23
CA ALA A 55 5.63 -6.23 1.76
C ALA A 55 6.56 -7.02 0.83
N VAL A 56 7.29 -6.33 -0.03
CA VAL A 56 8.33 -6.94 -0.89
C VAL A 56 9.45 -7.55 -0.05
N ASN A 57 9.84 -6.89 1.05
CA ASN A 57 10.84 -7.42 1.98
C ASN A 57 10.30 -8.46 2.98
N GLY A 58 8.99 -8.76 2.97
CA GLY A 58 8.35 -9.70 3.88
C GLY A 58 8.11 -9.18 5.31
N GLU A 59 8.37 -7.91 5.57
CA GLU A 59 8.27 -7.26 6.88
C GLU A 59 6.89 -6.67 7.19
N TRP A 60 6.02 -6.58 6.19
CA TRP A 60 4.72 -5.89 6.30
C TRP A 60 3.76 -6.47 7.35
N ARG A 61 3.72 -7.79 7.53
CA ARG A 61 2.86 -8.41 8.57
C ARG A 61 3.40 -8.23 10.00
N LEU A 62 4.67 -7.86 10.16
CA LEU A 62 5.32 -7.70 11.47
C LEU A 62 5.13 -6.28 12.02
N ASN A 63 5.08 -5.27 11.14
CA ASN A 63 5.02 -3.84 11.53
C ASN A 63 3.60 -3.26 11.65
N ARG A 64 2.55 -3.95 11.21
CA ARG A 64 1.16 -3.43 11.30
C ARG A 64 0.69 -3.17 12.75
N SER A 65 1.36 -3.77 13.73
CA SER A 65 1.08 -3.56 15.16
C SER A 65 1.72 -2.29 15.75
N THR A 66 2.52 -1.52 15.00
CA THR A 66 3.30 -0.38 15.52
C THR A 66 3.02 0.95 14.81
N THR A 67 1.77 1.28 14.50
CA THR A 67 1.38 2.68 14.26
C THR A 67 0.46 3.18 15.37
N SER A 68 0.95 3.03 16.58
CA SER A 68 0.67 3.94 17.70
C SER A 68 2.03 4.43 18.17
N GLU A 69 2.16 5.75 18.34
CA GLU A 69 3.37 6.53 18.69
C GLU A 69 4.12 7.15 17.51
N ASP A 70 3.54 8.23 16.98
CA ASP A 70 4.26 9.52 16.96
C ASP A 70 3.21 10.64 17.11
N THR A 71 2.41 10.53 18.19
CA THR A 71 1.88 11.73 18.83
C THR A 71 3.02 12.25 19.68
N HIS A 72 3.87 13.12 19.12
CA HIS A 72 4.54 14.06 20.00
C HIS A 72 3.52 15.14 20.36
N ASP A 73 2.76 14.82 21.40
CA ASP A 73 1.99 15.75 22.21
C ASP A 73 2.96 16.54 23.10
N CYS A 74 2.75 17.87 23.11
CA CYS A 74 3.42 18.95 23.83
C CYS A 74 4.75 19.50 23.26
#